data_AF-A0AAV1A7C1-F1
#
_entry.id   AF-A0AAV1A7C1-F1
#
_cell.length_a   1.000
_cell.length_b   1.000
_cell.length_c   1.000
_cell.angle_alpha   90.00
_cell.angle_beta   90.00
_cell.angle_gamma   90.00
#
_symmetry.space_group_name_H-M   'P 1'
#
loop_
_entity.id
_entity.type
_entity.pdbx_description
1 polymer ?
#
loop_
_entity_poly.entity_id
_entity_poly.type
_entity_poly.pdbx_seq_one_letter_code
_entity_poly.pdbx_strand_id
1 'polypeptide(L)'
;MEKTVHIAIVPGPWYSHLVSILQFSKLLVQLHPDFHITCFIPTLGSPSTASNSFLQTLPSNINYTFLPPVYPKDLPQESTLESKIQLTVTLSLPFLHQALNSLTLRTPPCGTGG
;
A
#
# COMPACT_ATOMS: atom_id res chain seq x y z
N MET A 1 22.85 -11.30 -13.35
CA MET A 1 21.50 -10.70 -13.35
C MET A 1 21.34 -10.05 -11.99
N GLU A 2 21.17 -8.73 -11.94
CA GLU A 2 20.94 -8.04 -10.67
C GLU A 2 19.65 -8.55 -10.04
N LYS A 3 19.68 -8.76 -8.72
CA LYS A 3 18.60 -9.38 -7.97
C LYS A 3 17.59 -8.30 -7.60
N THR A 4 16.46 -8.25 -8.29
CA THR A 4 15.37 -7.31 -7.98
C THR A 4 14.83 -7.57 -6.57
N VAL A 5 14.81 -6.52 -5.74
CA VAL A 5 14.23 -6.57 -4.40
C VAL A 5 12.82 -5.99 -4.45
N HIS A 6 11.83 -6.79 -4.03
CA HIS A 6 10.45 -6.33 -3.94
C HIS A 6 10.11 -5.92 -2.50
N ILE A 7 9.65 -4.68 -2.33
CA ILE A 7 9.27 -4.11 -1.04
C ILE A 7 7.76 -3.87 -1.05
N ALA A 8 7.05 -4.54 -0.13
CA ALA A 8 5.65 -4.27 0.15
C ALA A 8 5.53 -3.19 1.22
N ILE A 9 4.68 -2.18 0.99
CA ILE A 9 4.44 -1.09 1.93
C ILE A 9 2.94 -0.93 2.18
N VAL A 10 2.55 -0.68 3.42
CA VAL A 10 1.15 -0.44 3.83
C VAL A 10 1.07 0.89 4.57
N PRO A 11 0.63 1.99 3.93
CA PRO A 11 0.44 3.26 4.60
C PRO A 11 -0.80 3.22 5.51
N GLY A 12 -0.83 4.10 6.51
CA GLY A 12 -2.06 4.34 7.27
C GLY A 12 -3.17 4.93 6.38
N PRO A 13 -4.46 4.68 6.68
CA PRO A 13 -5.59 5.15 5.87
C PRO A 13 -5.87 6.64 6.10
N TRP A 14 -4.90 7.48 5.75
CA TRP A 14 -4.96 8.93 5.83
C TRP A 14 -4.13 9.56 4.71
N TYR A 15 -4.60 10.69 4.17
CA TYR A 15 -3.95 11.32 3.00
C TYR A 15 -2.49 11.70 3.27
N SER A 16 -2.18 12.36 4.40
CA SER A 16 -0.80 12.75 4.72
C SER A 16 0.11 11.54 4.90
N HIS A 17 -0.38 10.44 5.49
CA HIS A 17 0.40 9.21 5.65
C HIS A 17 0.73 8.61 4.30
N LEU A 18 -0.24 8.57 3.38
CA LEU A 18 -0.03 8.09 2.00
C LEU A 18 1.02 8.92 1.28
N VAL A 19 0.90 10.25 1.28
CA VAL A 19 1.85 11.15 0.58
C VAL A 19 3.26 10.99 1.13
N SER A 20 3.44 11.02 2.45
CA SER A 20 4.76 10.88 3.07
C SER A 20 5.41 9.53 2.72
N ILE A 21 4.66 8.44 2.80
CA ILE A 21 5.18 7.09 2.50
C ILE A 21 5.53 6.95 1.01
N LEU A 22 4.72 7.49 0.11
CA LEU A 22 5.02 7.43 -1.31
C LEU A 22 6.20 8.33 -1.69
N GLN A 23 6.37 9.47 -1.02
CA GLN A 23 7.54 10.33 -1.26
C GLN A 23 8.82 9.67 -0.74
N PHE A 24 8.76 9.00 0.41
CA PHE A 24 9.83 8.13 0.88
C PHE A 24 10.12 7.00 -0.13
N SER A 25 9.08 6.37 -0.68
CA SER A 25 9.20 5.32 -1.68
C SER A 25 9.91 5.81 -2.95
N LYS A 26 9.58 7.02 -3.43
CA LYS A 26 10.26 7.65 -4.58
C LYS A 26 11.75 7.84 -4.31
N LEU A 27 12.10 8.36 -3.12
CA LEU A 27 13.50 8.52 -2.74
C LEU A 27 14.21 7.17 -2.67
N LEU A 28 13.54 6.15 -2.14
CA LEU A 28 14.12 4.81 -1.99
C LEU A 28 14.46 4.18 -3.34
N VAL A 29 13.54 4.21 -4.31
CA VAL A 29 13.81 3.66 -5.65
C VAL A 29 14.75 4.52 -6.49
N GLN A 30 14.86 5.82 -6.17
CA GLN A 30 15.84 6.70 -6.79
C GLN A 30 17.26 6.35 -6.33
N LEU A 31 17.43 6.01 -5.05
CA LEU A 31 18.71 5.61 -4.48
C LEU A 31 19.06 4.14 -4.78
N HIS A 32 18.05 3.29 -4.97
CA HIS A 32 18.18 1.86 -5.27
C HIS A 32 17.30 1.50 -6.48
N PRO A 33 17.80 1.68 -7.72
CA PRO A 33 17.01 1.44 -8.94
C PRO A 33 16.54 -0.01 -9.12
N ASP A 34 17.20 -0.96 -8.46
CA ASP A 34 16.86 -2.38 -8.43
C ASP A 34 15.69 -2.71 -7.47
N PHE A 35 15.21 -1.73 -6.71
CA PHE A 35 14.07 -1.91 -5.83
C PHE A 35 12.75 -1.64 -6.56
N HIS A 36 11.83 -2.57 -6.42
CA HIS A 36 10.45 -2.44 -6.86
C HIS A 36 9.53 -2.36 -5.65
N ILE A 37 8.71 -1.32 -5.59
CA ILE A 37 7.80 -1.11 -4.46
C ILE A 37 6.37 -1.41 -4.89
N THR A 38 5.61 -2.07 -4.02
CA THR A 38 4.14 -2.18 -4.15
C THR A 38 3.48 -1.66 -2.89
N CYS A 39 2.67 -0.62 -3.05
CA CYS A 39 1.93 0.01 -1.96
C CYS A 39 0.51 -0.55 -1.88
N PHE A 40 0.15 -1.17 -0.76
CA PHE A 40 -1.21 -1.68 -0.49
C PHE A 40 -1.95 -0.68 0.38
N ILE A 41 -2.94 0.02 -0.18
CA ILE A 41 -3.55 1.20 0.44
C ILE A 41 -4.90 0.81 1.06
N PRO A 42 -5.04 0.75 2.40
CA PRO A 42 -6.34 0.63 3.04
C PRO A 42 -7.12 1.93 2.84
N THR A 43 -8.44 1.84 2.62
CA THR A 43 -9.28 3.01 2.35
C THR A 43 -10.51 3.05 3.24
N LEU A 44 -10.74 4.23 3.84
CA LEU A 44 -11.97 4.55 4.56
C LEU A 44 -12.87 5.35 3.61
N GLY A 45 -13.81 4.66 2.96
CA GLY A 45 -14.60 5.19 1.86
C GLY A 45 -13.82 5.26 0.54
N SER A 46 -14.25 6.14 -0.36
CA SER A 46 -13.63 6.27 -1.68
C SER A 46 -12.30 7.06 -1.62
N PRO A 47 -11.29 6.71 -2.44
CA PRO A 47 -10.06 7.49 -2.55
C PRO A 47 -10.34 8.95 -2.94
N SER A 48 -9.65 9.89 -2.30
CA SER A 48 -9.80 11.31 -2.63
C SER A 48 -9.16 11.65 -3.98
N THR A 49 -9.66 12.68 -4.66
CA THR A 49 -9.07 13.20 -5.91
C THR A 49 -7.59 13.55 -5.75
N ALA A 50 -7.22 14.11 -4.59
CA ALA A 50 -5.83 14.42 -4.27
C ALA A 50 -4.96 13.15 -4.18
N SER A 51 -5.46 12.08 -3.55
CA SER A 51 -4.75 10.79 -3.48
C SER A 51 -4.53 10.23 -4.88
N ASN A 52 -5.58 10.22 -5.71
CA ASN A 52 -5.49 9.71 -7.08
C ASN A 52 -4.51 10.51 -7.93
N SER A 53 -4.56 11.85 -7.87
CA SER A 53 -3.63 12.72 -8.59
C SER A 53 -2.18 12.46 -8.17
N PHE A 54 -1.92 12.30 -6.87
CA PHE A 54 -0.58 12.00 -6.38
C PHE A 54 -0.07 10.63 -6.87
N LEU A 55 -0.93 9.60 -6.88
CA LEU A 55 -0.58 8.26 -7.37
C LEU A 55 -0.18 8.26 -8.86
N GLN A 56 -0.72 9.17 -9.67
CA GLN A 56 -0.29 9.33 -11.08
C GLN A 56 1.13 9.88 -11.24
N THR A 57 1.73 10.42 -10.16
CA THR A 57 3.11 10.94 -10.19
C THR A 57 4.16 9.88 -9.85
N LEU A 58 3.74 8.63 -9.64
CA LEU A 58 4.64 7.55 -9.27
C LEU A 58 5.48 7.09 -10.47
N PRO A 59 6.79 6.83 -10.28
CA PRO A 59 7.61 6.20 -11.30
C PRO A 59 7.19 4.74 -11.53
N SER A 60 7.59 4.16 -12.66
CA SER A 60 7.18 2.82 -13.11
C SER A 60 7.57 1.67 -12.19
N ASN A 61 8.60 1.86 -11.35
CA ASN A 61 9.06 0.90 -10.36
C ASN A 61 8.29 0.97 -9.02
N ILE A 62 7.29 1.86 -8.91
CA ILE A 62 6.38 1.93 -7.76
C ILE A 62 4.96 1.62 -8.23
N ASN A 63 4.46 0.45 -7.84
CA ASN A 63 3.09 0.04 -8.05
C ASN A 63 2.23 0.33 -6.82
N TYR A 64 0.92 0.40 -7.02
CA TYR A 64 -0.03 0.54 -5.91
C TYR A 64 -1.27 -0.32 -6.14
N THR A 65 -1.95 -0.65 -5.06
CA THR A 65 -3.22 -1.37 -5.08
C THR A 65 -4.07 -0.85 -3.95
N PHE A 66 -5.26 -0.35 -4.27
CA PHE A 66 -6.26 -0.07 -3.24
C PHE A 66 -6.82 -1.39 -2.72
N LEU A 67 -6.80 -1.57 -1.41
CA LEU A 67 -7.54 -2.65 -0.77
C LEU A 67 -9.05 -2.33 -0.83
N PRO A 68 -9.92 -3.35 -0.74
CA PRO A 68 -11.36 -3.13 -0.72
C PRO A 68 -11.77 -2.06 0.29
N PRO A 69 -12.62 -1.09 -0.10
CA PRO A 69 -12.94 0.04 0.76
C PRO A 69 -13.80 -0.39 1.95
N VAL A 70 -13.47 0.15 3.11
CA VAL A 70 -14.31 0.07 4.30
C VAL A 70 -15.16 1.33 4.34
N TYR A 71 -16.48 1.23 4.28
CA TYR A 71 -17.32 2.44 4.33
C TYR A 71 -17.62 2.86 5.77
N PRO A 72 -17.60 4.17 6.08
CA PRO A 72 -17.91 4.67 7.42
C PRO A 72 -19.28 4.23 7.96
N LYS A 73 -20.26 3.99 7.09
CA LYS A 73 -21.60 3.49 7.42
C LYS A 73 -21.62 2.06 7.94
N ASP A 74 -20.60 1.26 7.61
CA ASP A 74 -20.46 -0.13 8.03
C ASP A 74 -19.69 -0.24 9.36
N LEU A 75 -19.25 0.90 9.91
CA LEU A 75 -18.54 1.01 11.18
C LEU A 75 -19.46 1.56 12.28
N PRO A 76 -19.15 1.31 13.57
CA PRO A 76 -19.94 1.85 14.68
C PRO A 76 -20.08 3.38 14.60
N GLN A 77 -21.31 3.89 14.62
CA GLN A 77 -21.61 5.30 14.37
C GLN A 77 -20.93 6.23 15.39
N GLU A 78 -20.94 5.83 16.67
CA GLU A 78 -20.39 6.54 17.83
C GLU A 78 -18.87 6.39 17.99
N SER A 79 -18.17 5.77 17.04
CA SER A 79 -16.71 5.61 17.13
C SER A 79 -15.97 6.89 16.72
N THR A 80 -14.87 7.19 17.42
CA THR A 80 -13.98 8.31 17.06
C THR A 80 -13.34 8.06 15.70
N LEU A 81 -12.85 9.12 15.05
CA LEU A 81 -12.18 9.00 13.76
C LEU A 81 -10.95 8.09 13.84
N GLU A 82 -10.19 8.16 14.92
CA GLU A 82 -9.04 7.27 15.18
C GLU A 82 -9.48 5.81 15.26
N SER A 83 -10.58 5.53 15.97
CA SER A 83 -11.15 4.17 16.02
C SER A 83 -11.60 3.69 14.63
N LYS A 84 -12.18 4.57 13.80
CA LYS A 84 -12.58 4.23 12.42
C LYS A 84 -11.36 3.93 11.54
N ILE A 85 -10.28 4.68 11.68
CA ILE A 85 -9.00 4.44 10.99
C ILE A 85 -8.42 3.08 11.41
N GLN A 86 -8.33 2.83 12.72
CA GLN A 86 -7.82 1.56 13.24
C GLN A 86 -8.66 0.38 12.75
N LEU A 87 -9.99 0.50 12.82
CA LEU A 87 -10.91 -0.52 12.34
C LEU A 87 -10.78 -0.74 10.83
N THR A 88 -10.54 0.32 10.05
CA THR A 88 -10.25 0.21 8.60
C THR A 88 -9.03 -0.66 8.35
N VAL A 89 -7.94 -0.48 9.09
CA VAL A 89 -6.74 -1.31 8.96
C VAL A 89 -7.05 -2.76 9.33
N THR A 90 -7.70 -2.97 10.48
CA THR A 90 -8.07 -4.31 10.96
C THR A 90 -8.93 -5.07 9.97
N LEU A 91 -9.98 -4.43 9.44
CA LEU A 91 -10.89 -5.04 8.45
C LEU A 91 -10.22 -5.26 7.09
N SER A 92 -9.14 -4.52 6.80
CA SER A 92 -8.34 -4.70 5.58
C SER A 92 -7.35 -5.86 5.66
N LEU A 93 -7.06 -6.41 6.84
CA LEU A 93 -6.04 -7.46 7.03
C LEU A 93 -6.24 -8.72 6.17
N PRO A 94 -7.45 -9.29 6.02
CA PRO A 94 -7.64 -10.47 5.17
C PRO A 94 -7.29 -10.19 3.70
N PHE A 95 -7.68 -9.01 3.20
CA PHE A 95 -7.40 -8.59 1.83
C PHE A 95 -5.92 -8.25 1.64
N LEU A 96 -5.29 -7.63 2.63
CA LEU A 96 -3.85 -7.40 2.63
C LEU A 96 -3.08 -8.74 2.57
N HIS A 97 -3.47 -9.70 3.40
CA HIS A 97 -2.86 -11.04 3.39
C HIS A 97 -2.99 -11.71 2.01
N GLN A 98 -4.18 -11.65 1.39
CA GLN A 98 -4.39 -12.16 0.03
C GLN A 98 -3.52 -11.43 -0.99
N ALA A 99 -3.43 -10.10 -0.92
CA ALA A 99 -2.64 -9.29 -1.84
C ALA A 99 -1.13 -9.56 -1.71
N LEU A 100 -0.63 -9.75 -0.49
CA LEU A 100 0.74 -10.14 -0.20
C LEU A 100 1.06 -11.53 -0.74
N ASN A 101 0.19 -12.52 -0.53
CA ASN A 101 0.35 -13.85 -1.13
C ASN A 101 0.36 -13.81 -2.66
N SER A 102 -0.48 -12.96 -3.24
CA SER A 102 -0.49 -12.75 -4.69
C SER A 102 0.82 -12.12 -5.20
N LEU A 103 1.41 -11.21 -4.42
CA LEU A 103 2.71 -10.60 -4.73
C LEU A 103 3.84 -11.63 -4.65
N THR A 104 3.89 -12.43 -3.59
CA THR A 104 4.94 -13.47 -3.42
C THR A 104 4.88 -14.53 -4.49
N LEU A 105 3.69 -14.89 -5.00
CA LEU A 105 3.56 -15.82 -6.13
C LEU A 105 4.09 -15.26 -7.46
N ARG A 106 4.06 -13.94 -7.64
CA ARG A 106 4.59 -13.27 -8.85
C ARG A 106 6.08 -13.01 -8.78
N THR A 107 6.64 -12.95 -7.58
CA THR A 107 8.05 -12.66 -7.37
C THR A 107 8.81 -13.96 -7.10
N PRO A 108 9.81 -14.33 -7.93
CA PRO A 108 10.59 -15.53 -7.65
C PRO A 108 11.25 -15.43 -6.27
N PRO A 109 11.18 -16.50 -5.45
CA PRO A 109 11.81 -16.49 -4.13
C PRO A 109 13.29 -16.25 -4.30
N CYS A 110 13.84 -15.39 -3.44
CA CYS A 110 15.15 -14.83 -3.64
C CYS A 110 16.24 -15.83 -3.18
N GLY A 111 16.38 -16.94 -3.92
CA GLY A 111 17.48 -17.92 -3.81
C GLY A 111 17.06 -19.29 -3.29
N THR A 112 17.03 -20.27 -4.20
CA THR A 112 17.62 -21.60 -3.95
C THR A 112 18.71 -21.78 -4.99
N GLY A 113 19.82 -21.07 -4.80
CA GLY A 113 21.06 -21.39 -5.50
C GLY A 113 21.67 -22.62 -4.83
N GLY A 114 21.44 -23.78 -5.43
CA GLY A 114 22.25 -24.99 -5.24
C GLY A 114 23.20 -25.12 -6.42
#